data_AF-A0A1D7QSL5-F1
#
_entry.id   AF-A0A1D7QSL5-F1
#
_cell.length_a   1.000
_cell.length_b   1.000
_cell.length_c   1.000
_cell.angle_alpha   90.00
_cell.angle_beta   90.00
_cell.angle_gamma   90.00
#
_symmetry.space_group_name_H-M   'P 1'
#
loop_
_entity.id
_entity.type
_entity.pdbx_description
1 polymer ?
#
loop_
_entity_poly.entity_id
_entity_poly.type
_entity_poly.pdbx_seq_one_letter_code
_entity_poly.pdbx_strand_id
1 'polypeptide(L)'
;MMSVDEKQLLFAKSYPFESPSASYIFTAKGPEPIHENHDPTELIKHRTPVLAYGSNSAPIQLKRKFHEHLASAGGFIPVLKGYLLNYDVVYSPVVAPYGSIPATITPSPGVIANAYVTYLDQEQLAIMHRSEGVGYMYDYLAFDENDVQLEYEGFAVTGLHTYLSQRGPLALNKGIVALAEVEAAKRQFPAMTQTELLTLVKHDYCTELPLNDFISNTIEDQTFRSSVNHHLLHHFSIPSSKHNRSFDHHR
;
A
#
# COMPACT_ATOMS: atom_id res chain seq x y z
N MET A 1 9.35 27.69 -4.35
CA MET A 1 8.17 26.83 -4.54
C MET A 1 8.56 25.76 -5.54
N MET A 2 8.36 24.47 -5.24
CA MET A 2 8.77 23.38 -6.15
C MET A 2 7.97 23.41 -7.45
N SER A 3 8.61 23.06 -8.58
CA SER A 3 7.94 22.86 -9.87
C SER A 3 6.95 21.69 -9.82
N VAL A 4 6.10 21.55 -10.85
CA VAL A 4 5.16 20.40 -10.94
C VAL A 4 5.94 19.08 -11.03
N ASP A 5 6.97 19.04 -11.88
CA ASP A 5 7.82 17.87 -12.08
C ASP A 5 8.55 17.50 -10.78
N GLU A 6 9.09 18.47 -10.05
CA GLU A 6 9.75 18.23 -8.77
C GLU A 6 8.79 17.61 -7.74
N LYS A 7 7.52 18.02 -7.72
CA LYS A 7 6.50 17.46 -6.82
C LYS A 7 6.14 16.02 -7.22
N GLN A 8 6.02 15.73 -8.51
CA GLN A 8 5.74 14.38 -9.00
C GLN A 8 6.89 13.42 -8.68
N LEU A 9 8.13 13.87 -8.89
CA LEU A 9 9.33 13.11 -8.55
C LEU A 9 9.44 12.84 -7.04
N LEU A 10 9.19 13.86 -6.22
CA LEU A 10 9.16 13.68 -4.76
C LEU A 10 8.09 12.67 -4.36
N PHE A 11 6.88 12.79 -4.92
CA PHE A 11 5.78 11.87 -4.66
C PHE A 11 6.16 10.42 -5.04
N ALA A 12 6.69 10.19 -6.24
CA ALA A 12 7.10 8.86 -6.70
C ALA A 12 8.08 8.16 -5.74
N LYS A 13 9.04 8.93 -5.20
CA LYS A 13 10.10 8.47 -4.30
C LYS A 13 9.68 8.33 -2.84
N SER A 14 8.54 8.90 -2.45
CA SER A 14 8.13 8.97 -1.04
C SER A 14 7.16 7.85 -0.65
N TYR A 15 6.85 6.89 -1.53
CA TYR A 15 5.98 5.75 -1.21
C TYR A 15 6.53 4.96 0.02
N PRO A 16 5.68 4.50 0.95
CA PRO A 16 4.21 4.50 0.98
C PRO A 16 3.60 5.80 1.52
N PHE A 17 4.39 6.87 1.58
CA PHE A 17 4.09 8.17 2.17
C PHE A 17 3.99 8.14 3.69
N GLU A 18 4.17 9.30 4.30
CA GLU A 18 4.08 9.43 5.75
C GLU A 18 2.64 9.15 6.22
N SER A 19 2.53 8.26 7.21
CA SER A 19 1.29 7.95 7.91
C SER A 19 1.41 8.43 9.37
N PRO A 20 0.37 9.03 9.96
CA PRO A 20 0.39 9.43 11.37
C PRO A 20 0.76 8.27 12.28
N SER A 21 1.61 8.50 13.29
CA SER A 21 2.05 7.47 14.24
C SER A 21 0.95 6.94 15.16
N ALA A 22 -0.27 7.44 15.04
CA ALA A 22 -1.45 7.05 15.80
C ALA A 22 -2.68 6.96 14.87
N SER A 23 -3.74 6.34 15.39
CA SER A 23 -5.04 6.30 14.70
C SER A 23 -5.61 7.71 14.47
N TYR A 24 -6.27 7.90 13.33
CA TYR A 24 -6.78 9.20 12.92
C TYR A 24 -8.08 9.07 12.11
N ILE A 25 -8.78 10.18 11.97
CA ILE A 25 -9.95 10.35 11.11
C ILE A 25 -9.52 11.21 9.92
N PHE A 26 -9.74 10.73 8.70
CA PHE A 26 -9.53 11.54 7.52
C PHE A 26 -10.83 12.26 7.13
N THR A 27 -10.80 13.59 7.09
CA THR A 27 -11.92 14.45 6.72
C THR A 27 -11.60 15.26 5.45
N ALA A 28 -12.58 16.00 4.91
CA ALA A 28 -12.34 16.94 3.82
C ALA A 28 -11.28 18.02 4.16
N LYS A 29 -11.07 18.31 5.45
CA LYS A 29 -10.08 19.28 5.93
C LYS A 29 -8.68 18.67 6.08
N GLY A 30 -8.57 17.34 6.15
CA GLY A 30 -7.33 16.61 6.34
C GLY A 30 -7.42 15.55 7.45
N PRO A 31 -6.27 15.01 7.89
CA PRO A 31 -6.25 14.08 9.02
C PRO A 31 -6.48 14.81 10.34
N GLU A 32 -7.34 14.26 11.18
CA GLU A 32 -7.66 14.71 12.54
C GLU A 32 -7.40 13.55 13.53
N PRO A 33 -6.78 13.80 14.70
CA PRO A 33 -6.54 12.73 15.67
C PRO A 33 -7.86 12.20 16.26
N ILE A 34 -7.89 10.90 16.58
CA ILE A 34 -8.99 10.34 17.39
C ILE A 34 -8.74 10.71 18.85
N HIS A 35 -9.50 11.68 19.36
CA HIS A 35 -9.51 12.06 20.78
C HIS A 35 -10.29 11.08 21.67
N GLU A 36 -10.01 11.08 22.98
CA GLU A 36 -10.65 10.23 24.01
C GLU A 36 -12.19 10.30 24.02
N ASN A 37 -12.76 11.42 23.57
CA ASN A 37 -14.21 11.62 23.52
C ASN A 37 -14.89 10.93 22.33
N HIS A 38 -14.13 10.37 21.38
CA HIS A 38 -14.69 9.56 20.32
C HIS A 38 -14.84 8.12 20.78
N ASP A 39 -15.99 7.50 20.52
CA ASP A 39 -16.16 6.05 20.62
C ASP A 39 -15.70 5.41 19.30
N PRO A 40 -14.59 4.65 19.26
CA PRO A 40 -14.13 3.98 18.05
C PRO A 40 -15.20 3.05 17.43
N THR A 41 -16.07 2.47 18.25
CA THR A 41 -17.15 1.58 17.80
C THR A 41 -18.16 2.32 16.93
N GLU A 42 -18.54 3.53 17.33
CA GLU A 42 -19.46 4.35 16.55
C GLU A 42 -18.79 4.94 15.31
N LEU A 43 -17.49 5.24 15.36
CA LEU A 43 -16.73 5.70 14.19
C LEU A 43 -16.73 4.66 13.06
N ILE A 44 -16.60 3.37 13.39
CA ILE A 44 -16.48 2.28 12.41
C ILE A 44 -17.82 1.66 12.00
N LYS A 45 -18.91 2.04 12.66
CA LYS A 45 -20.20 1.38 12.51
C LYS A 45 -20.69 1.43 11.06
N HIS A 46 -21.19 0.30 10.57
CA HIS A 46 -21.65 0.14 9.18
C HIS A 46 -20.57 0.40 8.11
N ARG A 47 -19.29 0.27 8.46
CA ARG A 47 -18.17 0.40 7.53
C ARG A 47 -17.47 -0.93 7.33
N THR A 48 -16.87 -1.09 6.15
CA THR A 48 -16.06 -2.25 5.80
C THR A 48 -14.62 -2.00 6.22
N PRO A 49 -14.02 -2.84 7.08
CA PRO A 49 -12.61 -2.76 7.41
C PRO A 49 -11.76 -3.28 6.26
N VAL A 50 -10.76 -2.48 5.86
CA VAL A 50 -9.79 -2.82 4.82
C VAL A 50 -8.38 -2.58 5.35
N LEU A 51 -7.55 -3.62 5.33
CA LEU A 51 -6.15 -3.58 5.72
C LEU A 51 -5.38 -2.62 4.80
N ALA A 52 -4.66 -1.69 5.42
CA ALA A 52 -3.82 -0.70 4.80
C ALA A 52 -2.37 -0.87 5.29
N TYR A 53 -1.63 -1.68 4.54
CA TYR A 53 -0.21 -1.96 4.78
C TYR A 53 0.75 -1.10 3.93
N GLY A 54 0.22 -0.36 2.97
CA GLY A 54 0.95 0.53 2.06
C GLY A 54 0.30 1.91 2.02
N SER A 55 0.25 2.55 0.85
CA SER A 55 -0.17 3.95 0.74
C SER A 55 -1.58 4.29 1.25
N ASN A 56 -2.46 3.31 1.46
CA ASN A 56 -3.80 3.55 1.99
C ASN A 56 -3.84 3.99 3.46
N SER A 57 -2.72 3.89 4.19
CA SER A 57 -2.59 4.46 5.54
C SER A 57 -2.18 5.93 5.54
N ALA A 58 -1.84 6.51 4.37
CA ALA A 58 -1.28 7.85 4.31
C ALA A 58 -2.35 8.92 3.98
N PRO A 59 -2.46 10.01 4.78
CA PRO A 59 -3.42 11.08 4.52
C PRO A 59 -3.29 11.72 3.14
N ILE A 60 -2.07 11.83 2.60
CA ILE A 60 -1.84 12.40 1.26
C ILE A 60 -2.48 11.54 0.16
N GLN A 61 -2.46 10.22 0.33
CA GLN A 61 -3.06 9.29 -0.61
C GLN A 61 -4.58 9.26 -0.46
N LEU A 62 -5.09 9.29 0.77
CA LEU A 62 -6.53 9.40 1.02
C LEU A 62 -7.08 10.71 0.45
N LYS A 63 -6.37 11.84 0.60
CA LYS A 63 -6.72 13.10 -0.04
C LYS A 63 -6.82 12.94 -1.54
N ARG A 64 -5.81 12.33 -2.18
CA ARG A 64 -5.80 12.13 -3.62
C ARG A 64 -7.02 11.33 -4.12
N LYS A 65 -7.46 10.33 -3.35
CA LYS A 65 -8.60 9.46 -3.70
C LYS A 65 -9.97 10.06 -3.37
N PHE A 66 -10.09 10.74 -2.22
CA PHE A 66 -11.38 11.03 -1.60
C PHE A 66 -11.72 12.51 -1.49
N HIS A 67 -10.82 13.44 -1.81
CA HIS A 67 -11.07 14.89 -1.59
C HIS A 67 -12.35 15.40 -2.24
N GLU A 68 -12.64 15.05 -3.51
CA GLU A 68 -13.86 15.49 -4.21
C GLU A 68 -15.11 14.90 -3.57
N HIS A 69 -15.06 13.62 -3.20
CA HIS A 69 -16.16 12.92 -2.57
C HIS A 69 -16.47 13.49 -1.18
N LEU A 70 -15.46 13.65 -0.32
CA LEU A 70 -15.65 14.21 1.03
C LEU A 70 -16.06 15.69 1.01
N ALA A 71 -15.63 16.45 0.00
CA ALA A 71 -16.06 17.84 -0.15
C ALA A 71 -17.52 17.98 -0.58
N SER A 72 -18.05 17.00 -1.32
CA SER A 72 -19.41 17.04 -1.89
C SER A 72 -20.45 16.30 -1.04
N ALA A 73 -20.15 15.08 -0.60
CA ALA A 73 -21.03 14.23 0.20
C ALA A 73 -20.83 14.42 1.71
N GLY A 74 -19.73 15.04 2.13
CA GLY A 74 -19.33 15.10 3.53
C GLY A 74 -18.76 13.76 4.02
N GLY A 75 -18.75 13.59 5.35
CA GLY A 75 -18.29 12.36 5.99
C GLY A 75 -16.79 12.32 6.30
N PHE A 76 -16.34 11.13 6.68
CA PHE A 76 -14.98 10.87 7.13
C PHE A 76 -14.59 9.40 6.92
N ILE A 77 -13.29 9.10 7.02
CA ILE A 77 -12.72 7.76 6.98
C ILE A 77 -11.92 7.52 8.26
N PRO A 78 -12.38 6.66 9.19
CA PRO A 78 -11.54 6.21 10.30
C PRO A 78 -10.37 5.37 9.78
N VAL A 79 -9.19 5.63 10.32
CA VAL A 79 -7.96 4.88 10.04
C VAL A 79 -7.35 4.48 11.37
N LEU A 80 -7.53 3.22 11.74
CA LEU A 80 -7.05 2.70 13.02
C LEU A 80 -5.69 2.04 12.84
N LYS A 81 -4.72 2.46 13.65
CA LYS A 81 -3.37 1.90 13.64
C LYS A 81 -3.34 0.54 14.33
N GLY A 82 -2.47 -0.33 13.84
CA GLY A 82 -2.22 -1.63 14.40
C GLY A 82 -0.97 -2.28 13.82
N TYR A 83 -0.96 -3.59 13.91
CA TYR A 83 0.13 -4.44 13.46
C TYR A 83 -0.41 -5.60 12.63
N LEU A 84 0.29 -5.90 11.56
CA LEU A 84 0.09 -7.09 10.76
C LEU A 84 1.05 -8.18 11.27
N LEU A 85 0.50 -9.30 11.70
CA LEU A 85 1.22 -10.41 12.32
C LEU A 85 1.52 -11.48 11.26
N ASN A 86 2.69 -12.12 11.33
CA ASN A 86 3.09 -13.24 10.46
C ASN A 86 3.16 -12.93 8.95
N TYR A 87 3.10 -11.66 8.56
CA TYR A 87 3.30 -11.19 7.20
C TYR A 87 4.31 -10.05 7.19
N ASP A 88 5.03 -9.90 6.08
CA ASP A 88 5.85 -8.73 5.80
C ASP A 88 5.26 -7.92 4.64
N VAL A 89 5.54 -6.62 4.65
CA VAL A 89 5.17 -5.70 3.58
C VAL A 89 6.32 -5.61 2.60
N VAL A 90 6.06 -5.99 1.36
CA VAL A 90 7.08 -6.22 0.32
C VAL A 90 6.67 -5.52 -0.95
N TYR A 91 7.61 -5.27 -1.86
CA TYR A 91 7.28 -4.63 -3.14
C TYR A 91 6.48 -5.57 -4.05
N SER A 92 5.66 -5.00 -4.92
CA SER A 92 5.05 -5.67 -6.07
C SER A 92 5.83 -5.27 -7.34
N PRO A 93 6.07 -6.18 -8.31
CA PRO A 93 6.91 -5.92 -9.49
C PRO A 93 6.16 -5.11 -10.56
N VAL A 94 5.79 -3.88 -10.24
CA VAL A 94 5.08 -2.96 -11.13
C VAL A 94 5.35 -1.51 -10.74
N VAL A 95 5.50 -0.62 -11.72
CA VAL A 95 5.50 0.83 -11.54
C VAL A 95 4.08 1.34 -11.73
N ALA A 96 3.54 2.00 -10.70
CA ALA A 96 2.25 2.66 -10.73
C ALA A 96 2.28 3.93 -11.60
N PRO A 97 1.12 4.46 -12.05
CA PRO A 97 1.07 5.66 -12.89
C PRO A 97 1.72 6.91 -12.28
N TYR A 98 1.91 6.95 -10.97
CA TYR A 98 2.58 8.03 -10.24
C TYR A 98 4.07 7.77 -9.96
N GLY A 99 4.69 6.82 -10.68
CA GLY A 99 6.13 6.57 -10.70
C GLY A 99 6.68 5.73 -9.53
N SER A 100 5.83 5.37 -8.57
CA SER A 100 6.21 4.50 -7.46
C SER A 100 6.08 3.03 -7.80
N ILE A 101 6.92 2.19 -7.21
CA ILE A 101 6.68 0.75 -7.08
C ILE A 101 5.84 0.52 -5.81
N PRO A 102 4.63 -0.05 -5.89
CA PRO A 102 3.75 -0.20 -4.74
C PRO A 102 4.05 -1.48 -3.94
N ALA A 103 3.43 -1.59 -2.76
CA ALA A 103 3.55 -2.74 -1.87
C ALA A 103 2.51 -3.84 -2.15
N THR A 104 2.84 -5.04 -1.73
CA THR A 104 1.92 -6.15 -1.44
C THR A 104 2.35 -6.78 -0.10
N ILE A 105 1.62 -7.77 0.38
CA ILE A 105 2.02 -8.57 1.55
C ILE A 105 2.36 -10.01 1.15
N THR A 106 3.19 -10.66 1.96
CA THR A 106 3.52 -12.07 1.80
C THR A 106 3.72 -12.73 3.17
N PRO A 107 3.37 -14.02 3.35
CA PRO A 107 3.61 -14.72 4.60
C PRO A 107 5.09 -14.67 5.01
N SER A 108 5.33 -14.31 6.26
CA SER A 108 6.65 -14.23 6.89
C SER A 108 6.50 -14.52 8.40
N PRO A 109 6.51 -15.80 8.80
CA PRO A 109 6.18 -16.21 10.17
C PRO A 109 7.00 -15.48 11.22
N GLY A 110 6.33 -14.95 12.25
CA GLY A 110 6.95 -14.22 13.35
C GLY A 110 7.34 -12.77 13.07
N VAL A 111 7.16 -12.27 11.83
CA VAL A 111 7.25 -10.83 11.53
C VAL A 111 6.04 -10.11 12.12
N ILE A 112 6.27 -8.89 12.59
CA ILE A 112 5.22 -7.97 13.03
C ILE A 112 5.47 -6.64 12.32
N ALA A 113 4.64 -6.29 11.34
CA ALA A 113 4.78 -5.07 10.54
C ALA A 113 3.77 -4.00 10.97
N ASN A 114 4.17 -2.72 10.93
CA ASN A 114 3.22 -1.62 11.11
C ASN A 114 2.16 -1.66 10.01
N ALA A 115 0.90 -1.53 10.41
CA ALA A 115 -0.23 -1.51 9.49
C ALA A 115 -1.36 -0.63 10.05
N TYR A 116 -2.36 -0.41 9.21
CA TYR A 116 -3.57 0.32 9.57
C TYR A 116 -4.78 -0.42 9.03
N VAL A 117 -5.97 -0.09 9.54
CA VAL A 117 -7.25 -0.53 8.99
C VAL A 117 -8.05 0.72 8.66
N THR A 118 -8.34 0.90 7.37
CA THR A 118 -9.29 1.92 6.92
C THR A 118 -10.71 1.38 7.01
N TYR A 119 -11.64 2.17 7.53
CA TYR A 119 -13.04 1.80 7.63
C TYR A 119 -13.86 2.61 6.62
N LEU A 120 -14.36 1.94 5.59
CA LEU A 120 -14.98 2.59 4.43
C LEU A 120 -16.48 2.31 4.39
N ASP A 121 -17.30 3.34 4.17
CA ASP A 121 -18.68 3.11 3.75
C ASP A 121 -18.73 2.55 2.31
N GLN A 122 -19.91 2.23 1.81
CA GLN A 122 -20.07 1.58 0.50
C GLN A 122 -19.56 2.44 -0.67
N GLU A 123 -19.76 3.76 -0.63
CA GLU A 123 -19.31 4.67 -1.68
C GLU A 123 -17.79 4.84 -1.64
N GLN A 124 -17.25 5.00 -0.43
CA GLN A 124 -15.81 5.07 -0.18
C GLN A 124 -15.10 3.78 -0.61
N LEU A 125 -15.69 2.61 -0.35
CA LEU A 125 -15.16 1.32 -0.78
C LEU A 125 -15.13 1.21 -2.31
N ALA A 126 -16.17 1.68 -3.00
CA ALA A 126 -16.20 1.72 -4.46
C ALA A 126 -15.12 2.64 -5.05
N ILE A 127 -14.86 3.79 -4.43
CA ILE A 127 -13.74 4.68 -4.80
C ILE A 127 -12.40 3.96 -4.60
N MET A 128 -12.24 3.27 -3.46
CA MET A 128 -11.04 2.50 -3.16
C MET A 128 -10.80 1.41 -4.22
N HIS A 129 -11.81 0.61 -4.56
CA HIS A 129 -11.72 -0.42 -5.60
C HIS A 129 -11.26 0.12 -6.96
N ARG A 130 -11.80 1.25 -7.39
CA ARG A 130 -11.36 1.89 -8.66
C ARG A 130 -9.90 2.31 -8.58
N SER A 131 -9.48 2.90 -7.45
CA SER A 131 -8.11 3.38 -7.26
C SER A 131 -7.08 2.25 -7.17
N GLU A 132 -7.46 1.10 -6.61
CA GLU A 132 -6.62 -0.10 -6.52
C GLU A 132 -6.65 -0.95 -7.80
N GLY A 133 -7.46 -0.58 -8.80
CA GLY A 133 -7.57 -1.32 -10.05
C GLY A 133 -7.97 -2.78 -9.82
N VAL A 134 -9.00 -3.01 -9.01
CA VAL A 134 -9.47 -4.37 -8.66
C VAL A 134 -9.73 -5.20 -9.92
N GLY A 135 -9.17 -6.41 -9.95
CA GLY A 135 -9.26 -7.32 -11.10
C GLY A 135 -8.16 -7.13 -12.14
N TYR A 136 -7.27 -6.14 -11.97
CA TYR A 136 -6.13 -5.90 -12.86
C TYR A 136 -4.80 -5.65 -12.12
N MET A 137 -4.81 -4.83 -11.06
CA MET A 137 -3.61 -4.56 -10.25
C MET A 137 -3.63 -5.39 -8.96
N TYR A 138 -4.76 -5.35 -8.25
CA TYR A 138 -4.95 -6.08 -6.99
C TYR A 138 -6.23 -6.92 -7.04
N ASP A 139 -6.22 -8.03 -6.31
CA ASP A 139 -7.42 -8.75 -5.92
C ASP A 139 -7.94 -8.20 -4.59
N TYR A 140 -9.26 -8.06 -4.46
CA TYR A 140 -9.90 -7.72 -3.19
C TYR A 140 -10.41 -9.00 -2.55
N LEU A 141 -9.89 -9.35 -1.37
CA LEU A 141 -10.10 -10.64 -0.73
C LEU A 141 -10.41 -10.46 0.76
N ALA A 142 -11.18 -11.39 1.33
CA ALA A 142 -11.26 -11.52 2.77
C ALA A 142 -9.88 -11.84 3.35
N PHE A 143 -9.61 -11.33 4.55
CA PHE A 143 -8.33 -11.52 5.24
C PHE A 143 -8.60 -11.97 6.68
N ASP A 144 -7.72 -12.82 7.22
CA ASP A 144 -7.88 -13.32 8.57
C ASP A 144 -7.67 -12.19 9.59
N GLU A 145 -8.71 -11.88 10.35
CA GLU A 145 -8.68 -10.86 11.39
C GLU A 145 -7.75 -11.24 12.55
N ASN A 146 -7.42 -12.52 12.74
CA ASN A 146 -6.46 -12.97 13.75
C ASN A 146 -5.01 -12.56 13.43
N ASP A 147 -4.72 -12.24 12.17
CA ASP A 147 -3.40 -11.75 11.74
C ASP A 147 -3.27 -10.22 11.86
N VAL A 148 -4.26 -9.54 12.46
CA VAL A 148 -4.21 -8.08 12.70
C VAL A 148 -4.49 -7.76 14.16
N GLN A 149 -3.60 -6.99 14.77
CA GLN A 149 -3.75 -6.48 16.13
C GLN A 149 -3.83 -4.96 16.11
N LEU A 150 -4.98 -4.38 16.46
CA LEU A 150 -5.10 -2.93 16.61
C LEU A 150 -4.44 -2.43 17.90
N GLU A 151 -3.97 -1.18 17.88
CA GLU A 151 -3.44 -0.51 19.09
C GLU A 151 -4.55 -0.16 20.10
N TYR A 152 -5.81 -0.11 19.65
CA TYR A 152 -6.95 0.05 20.54
C TYR A 152 -7.25 -1.27 21.27
N GLU A 153 -6.97 -1.32 22.57
CA GLU A 153 -7.24 -2.49 23.41
C GLU A 153 -8.74 -2.84 23.43
N GLY A 154 -9.04 -4.15 23.39
CA GLY A 154 -10.41 -4.67 23.45
C GLY A 154 -11.22 -4.51 22.15
N PHE A 155 -10.62 -3.98 21.09
CA PHE A 155 -11.27 -3.77 19.81
C PHE A 155 -10.85 -4.81 18.77
N ALA A 156 -11.78 -5.69 18.40
CA ALA A 156 -11.55 -6.68 17.36
C ALA A 156 -12.00 -6.14 16.00
N VAL A 157 -11.20 -6.39 14.96
CA VAL A 157 -11.62 -6.17 13.58
C VAL A 157 -12.53 -7.33 13.17
N THR A 158 -13.69 -7.05 12.58
CA THR A 158 -14.61 -8.09 12.10
C THR A 158 -14.85 -7.96 10.60
N GLY A 159 -14.65 -9.04 9.85
CA GLY A 159 -14.90 -9.07 8.41
C GLY A 159 -13.87 -8.27 7.60
N LEU A 160 -12.60 -8.38 7.99
CA LEU A 160 -11.47 -7.71 7.38
C LEU A 160 -11.28 -8.15 5.92
N HIS A 161 -10.96 -7.18 5.06
CA HIS A 161 -10.53 -7.42 3.70
C HIS A 161 -9.17 -6.78 3.43
N THR A 162 -8.54 -7.18 2.33
CA THR A 162 -7.28 -6.58 1.87
C THR A 162 -7.22 -6.52 0.35
N TYR A 163 -6.32 -5.69 -0.16
CA TYR A 163 -5.92 -5.71 -1.56
C TYR A 163 -4.62 -6.49 -1.67
N LEU A 164 -4.55 -7.51 -2.52
CA LEU A 164 -3.33 -8.30 -2.75
C LEU A 164 -2.88 -8.18 -4.19
N SER A 165 -1.60 -7.91 -4.45
CA SER A 165 -1.13 -7.72 -5.82
C SER A 165 -1.32 -9.00 -6.65
N GLN A 166 -1.93 -8.86 -7.83
CA GLN A 166 -2.06 -9.97 -8.79
C GLN A 166 -0.71 -10.45 -9.35
N ARG A 167 0.34 -9.63 -9.18
CA ARG A 167 1.70 -9.88 -9.66
C ARG A 167 2.58 -10.53 -8.59
N GLY A 168 2.06 -10.67 -7.37
CA GLY A 168 2.80 -11.22 -6.24
C GLY A 168 3.96 -10.32 -5.79
N PRO A 169 4.85 -10.85 -4.94
CA PRO A 169 6.00 -10.11 -4.43
C PRO A 169 7.11 -9.97 -5.49
N LEU A 170 7.74 -8.80 -5.49
CA LEU A 170 8.97 -8.53 -6.23
C LEU A 170 10.11 -9.32 -5.56
N ALA A 171 10.80 -10.11 -6.37
CA ALA A 171 11.95 -10.90 -5.96
C ALA A 171 13.18 -10.56 -6.79
N LEU A 172 14.31 -10.42 -6.11
CA LEU A 172 15.64 -10.41 -6.72
C LEU A 172 16.23 -11.82 -6.66
N ASN A 173 17.39 -12.05 -7.30
CA ASN A 173 18.13 -13.31 -7.20
C ASN A 173 18.33 -13.80 -5.75
N LYS A 174 18.31 -12.90 -4.77
CA LYS A 174 18.47 -13.17 -3.33
C LYS A 174 17.17 -13.39 -2.55
N GLY A 175 16.00 -13.30 -3.20
CA GLY A 175 14.69 -13.48 -2.57
C GLY A 175 13.79 -12.23 -2.66
N ILE A 176 12.67 -12.29 -1.94
CA ILE A 176 11.67 -11.22 -1.85
C ILE A 176 12.29 -9.96 -1.23
N VAL A 177 11.87 -8.78 -1.68
CA VAL A 177 12.36 -7.49 -1.18
C VAL A 177 11.28 -6.80 -0.33
N ALA A 178 11.59 -6.58 0.95
CA ALA A 178 10.73 -5.83 1.86
C ALA A 178 10.78 -4.31 1.60
N LEU A 179 9.65 -3.65 1.86
CA LEU A 179 9.52 -2.20 1.83
C LEU A 179 10.12 -1.61 3.12
N ALA A 180 11.30 -0.99 3.01
CA ALA A 180 12.06 -0.53 4.19
C ALA A 180 11.33 0.57 4.98
N GLU A 181 10.55 1.40 4.29
CA GLU A 181 9.75 2.47 4.88
C GLU A 181 8.65 1.96 5.82
N VAL A 182 8.24 0.70 5.69
CA VAL A 182 7.33 0.07 6.65
C VAL A 182 8.16 -0.60 7.74
N GLU A 183 8.09 -0.04 8.95
CA GLU A 183 8.73 -0.62 10.12
C GLU A 183 8.16 -2.02 10.40
N ALA A 184 9.05 -2.97 10.66
CA ALA A 184 8.66 -4.31 11.10
C ALA A 184 9.70 -4.91 12.05
N ALA A 185 9.21 -5.59 13.08
CA ALA A 185 10.03 -6.39 13.97
C ALA A 185 10.28 -7.78 13.37
N LYS A 186 11.48 -8.33 13.64
CA LYS A 186 11.90 -9.69 13.23
C LYS A 186 11.82 -9.93 11.71
N ARG A 187 11.96 -8.88 10.91
CA ARG A 187 11.97 -8.94 9.44
C ARG A 187 12.99 -9.98 8.93
N GLN A 188 12.52 -10.84 8.03
CA GLN A 188 13.29 -11.95 7.46
C GLN A 188 13.86 -11.64 6.07
N PHE A 189 13.22 -10.72 5.33
CA PHE A 189 13.62 -10.35 3.98
C PHE A 189 14.59 -9.17 3.96
N PRO A 190 15.50 -9.09 2.97
CA PRO A 190 16.26 -7.87 2.72
C PRO A 190 15.29 -6.72 2.41
N ALA A 191 15.50 -5.57 3.04
CA ALA A 191 14.69 -4.38 2.84
C ALA A 191 15.40 -3.39 1.93
N MET A 192 14.64 -2.71 1.07
CA MET A 192 15.13 -1.59 0.27
C MET A 192 14.16 -0.42 0.41
N THR A 193 14.70 0.79 0.44
CA THR A 193 13.91 2.02 0.30
C THR A 193 13.38 2.14 -1.12
N GLN A 194 12.34 2.94 -1.28
CA GLN A 194 11.70 3.20 -2.56
C GLN A 194 12.70 3.76 -3.58
N THR A 195 13.58 4.66 -3.14
CA THR A 195 14.60 5.27 -3.99
C THR A 195 15.69 4.27 -4.38
N GLU A 196 16.13 3.40 -3.47
CA GLU A 196 17.08 2.33 -3.80
C GLU A 196 16.49 1.36 -4.82
N LEU A 197 15.25 0.93 -4.63
CA LEU A 197 14.61 0.00 -5.55
C LEU A 197 14.39 0.63 -6.92
N LEU A 198 13.87 1.86 -7.00
CA LEU A 198 13.73 2.58 -8.27
C LEU A 198 15.07 2.75 -8.98
N THR A 199 16.15 3.00 -8.24
CA THR A 199 17.51 3.11 -8.79
C THR A 199 18.00 1.78 -9.37
N LEU A 200 17.73 0.68 -8.66
CA LEU A 200 18.07 -0.67 -9.10
C LEU A 200 17.30 -1.04 -10.38
N VAL A 201 15.97 -0.85 -10.38
CA VAL A 201 15.12 -1.13 -11.54
C VAL A 201 15.53 -0.28 -12.73
N LYS A 202 15.82 1.00 -12.51
CA LYS A 202 16.36 1.88 -13.56
C LYS A 202 17.66 1.30 -14.12
N HIS A 203 18.61 0.95 -13.27
CA HIS A 203 19.92 0.44 -13.71
C HIS A 203 19.81 -0.86 -14.51
N ASP A 204 18.93 -1.77 -14.09
CA ASP A 204 18.69 -3.04 -14.78
C ASP A 204 17.97 -2.87 -16.12
N TYR A 205 17.08 -1.87 -16.23
CA TYR A 205 16.32 -1.59 -17.45
C TYR A 205 17.06 -0.68 -18.45
N CYS A 206 17.69 0.39 -17.97
CA CYS A 206 18.36 1.40 -18.79
C CYS A 206 19.44 2.17 -17.99
N THR A 207 20.71 1.90 -18.27
CA THR A 207 21.85 2.52 -17.58
C THR A 207 21.99 4.03 -17.85
N GLU A 208 21.61 4.46 -19.05
CA GLU A 208 21.91 5.80 -19.58
C GLU A 208 21.04 6.92 -18.98
N LEU A 209 19.79 6.62 -18.60
CA LEU A 209 18.87 7.64 -18.09
C LEU A 209 19.22 8.01 -16.64
N PRO A 210 19.29 9.29 -16.26
CA PRO A 210 19.24 9.70 -14.85
C PRO A 210 17.98 9.17 -14.15
N LEU A 211 18.04 8.94 -12.83
CA LEU A 211 16.90 8.40 -12.07
C LEU A 211 15.64 9.27 -12.21
N ASN A 212 15.79 10.59 -12.15
CA ASN A 212 14.65 11.49 -12.26
C ASN A 212 13.98 11.37 -13.63
N ASP A 213 14.76 11.36 -14.71
CA ASP A 213 14.25 11.24 -16.07
C ASP A 213 13.57 9.89 -16.29
N PHE A 214 14.13 8.81 -15.73
CA PHE A 214 13.47 7.51 -15.72
C PHE A 214 12.09 7.56 -15.03
N ILE A 215 12.01 8.16 -13.84
CA ILE A 215 10.74 8.29 -13.11
C ILE A 215 9.76 9.16 -13.91
N SER A 216 10.18 10.34 -14.41
CA SER A 216 9.32 11.21 -15.23
C SER A 216 8.79 10.47 -16.46
N ASN A 217 9.65 9.74 -17.19
CA ASN A 217 9.23 8.93 -18.33
C ASN A 217 8.22 7.85 -17.93
N THR A 218 8.39 7.19 -16.77
CA THR A 218 7.37 6.23 -16.28
C THR A 218 6.06 6.89 -15.89
N ILE A 219 6.03 8.18 -15.56
CA ILE A 219 4.79 8.90 -15.23
C ILE A 219 4.09 9.36 -16.51
N GLU A 220 4.83 10.01 -17.39
CA GLU A 220 4.32 10.73 -18.57
C GLU A 220 4.04 9.82 -19.76
N ASP A 221 4.85 8.78 -19.97
CA ASP A 221 4.73 7.87 -21.11
C ASP A 221 4.22 6.49 -20.67
N GLN A 222 2.94 6.22 -20.98
CA GLN A 222 2.31 4.94 -20.70
C GLN A 222 2.97 3.77 -21.44
N THR A 223 3.48 3.97 -22.65
CA THR A 223 4.17 2.93 -23.42
C THR A 223 5.50 2.60 -22.76
N PHE A 224 6.28 3.61 -22.39
CA PHE A 224 7.52 3.43 -21.62
C PHE A 224 7.26 2.72 -20.29
N ARG A 225 6.28 3.17 -19.51
CA ARG A 225 5.87 2.51 -18.25
C ARG A 225 5.46 1.06 -18.47
N SER A 226 4.73 0.76 -19.54
CA SER A 226 4.31 -0.61 -19.86
C SER A 226 5.50 -1.51 -20.19
N SER A 227 6.50 -0.98 -20.91
CA SER A 227 7.76 -1.68 -21.20
C SER A 227 8.57 -1.96 -19.93
N VAL A 228 8.69 -0.98 -19.02
CA VAL A 228 9.31 -1.16 -17.70
C VAL A 228 8.56 -2.22 -16.88
N ASN A 229 7.23 -2.19 -16.88
CA ASN A 229 6.42 -3.19 -16.17
C ASN A 229 6.57 -4.59 -16.74
N HIS A 230 6.69 -4.73 -18.06
CA HIS A 230 6.99 -6.00 -18.69
C HIS A 230 8.36 -6.54 -18.23
N HIS A 231 9.39 -5.68 -18.22
CA HIS A 231 10.72 -6.02 -17.72
C HIS A 231 10.70 -6.47 -16.25
N LEU A 232 10.00 -5.73 -15.37
CA LEU A 232 9.82 -6.09 -13.96
C LEU A 232 9.19 -7.47 -13.78
N LEU A 233 8.15 -7.78 -14.56
CA LEU A 233 7.48 -9.07 -14.49
C LEU A 233 8.37 -10.23 -14.92
N HIS A 234 9.28 -10.01 -15.87
CA HIS A 234 10.18 -11.05 -16.37
C HIS A 234 11.44 -11.25 -15.51
N HIS A 235 12.00 -10.17 -14.97
CA HIS A 235 13.30 -10.20 -14.27
C HIS A 235 13.18 -10.21 -12.74
N PHE A 236 12.05 -9.72 -12.21
CA PHE A 236 11.89 -9.45 -10.77
C PHE A 236 10.67 -10.14 -10.15
N SER A 237 10.09 -11.14 -10.82
CA SER A 237 8.96 -11.90 -10.28
C SER A 237 9.36 -13.32 -9.91
N ILE A 238 8.72 -13.87 -8.89
CA ILE A 238 8.86 -15.30 -8.58
C ILE A 238 8.18 -16.09 -9.71
N PRO A 239 8.87 -17.07 -10.33
CA PRO A 239 8.27 -17.91 -11.36
C PRO A 239 6.96 -18.54 -10.87
N SER A 240 5.94 -18.55 -11.72
CA SER A 240 4.57 -18.96 -11.38
C SER A 240 4.47 -20.39 -10.81
N SER A 241 5.47 -21.25 -11.04
CA SER A 241 5.55 -22.61 -10.46
C SER A 241 5.81 -22.65 -8.95
N LYS A 242 6.13 -21.51 -8.32
CA LYS A 242 6.34 -21.38 -6.87
C LYS A 242 5.30 -20.49 -6.18
N HIS A 243 4.25 -20.09 -6.90
CA HIS A 243 3.15 -19.29 -6.33
C HIS A 243 2.27 -20.19 -5.45
N ASN A 244 2.55 -20.25 -4.15
CA ASN A 244 1.54 -20.70 -3.19
C ASN A 244 0.60 -19.52 -2.95
N ARG A 245 -0.45 -19.40 -3.77
CA ARG A 245 -1.56 -18.43 -3.58
C ARG A 245 -2.53 -18.86 -2.47
N SER A 246 -2.17 -19.85 -1.67
CA SER A 246 -3.05 -20.36 -0.63
C SER A 246 -3.05 -19.42 0.58
N PHE A 247 -3.93 -18.43 0.55
CA PHE A 247 -4.65 -18.00 1.76
C PHE A 247 -5.78 -19.00 2.02
N ASP A 248 -5.50 -20.30 1.97
CA ASP A 248 -6.43 -21.30 2.47
C ASP A 248 -6.18 -21.37 3.97
N HIS A 249 -6.89 -20.54 4.71
CA HIS A 249 -7.18 -20.84 6.11
C HIS A 249 -8.52 -21.56 6.10
N HIS A 250 -8.47 -22.80 6.57
CA HIS A 250 -9.60 -23.70 6.63
C HIS A 250 -10.80 -23.05 7.34
N ARG A 251 -11.98 -23.30 6.75
CA ARG A 251 -13.34 -23.25 7.30
C ARG A 251 -13.49 -23.02 8.81
#